data_AF-A0A4Q4ZZV6-F1
#
_entry.id   AF-A0A4Q4ZZV6-F1
#
_cell.length_a   1.000
_cell.length_b   1.000
_cell.length_c   1.000
_cell.angle_alpha   90.00
_cell.angle_beta   90.00
_cell.angle_gamma   90.00
#
_symmetry.space_group_name_H-M   'P 1'
#
loop_
_entity.id
_entity.type
_entity.pdbx_description
1 polymer ?
#
loop_
_entity_poly.entity_id
_entity_poly.type
_entity_poly.pdbx_seq_one_letter_code
_entity_poly.pdbx_strand_id
1 'polypeptide(L)'
;MSTQQHGFPDGDMDTESEEMTTANHEAEDAQDQECFDPRTCCDERERLMIEAMRAYLRPQQAPECLYERLRVTLDECCGSAIIHHTVIRRHDDA
;
A
#
# COMPACT_ATOMS: atom_id res chain seq x y z
N MET A 1 -20.98 11.39 -60.98
CA MET A 1 -21.90 10.49 -60.26
C MET A 1 -21.43 10.43 -58.82
N SER A 2 -22.26 10.95 -57.92
CA SER A 2 -21.97 11.11 -56.50
C SER A 2 -22.02 9.77 -55.76
N THR A 3 -21.01 9.50 -54.93
CA THR A 3 -21.10 8.49 -53.88
C THR A 3 -20.82 9.15 -52.54
N GLN A 4 -21.88 9.18 -51.76
CA GLN A 4 -22.02 9.58 -50.37
C GLN A 4 -21.09 8.76 -49.48
N GLN A 5 -20.31 9.42 -48.62
CA GLN A 5 -19.74 8.78 -47.43
C GLN A 5 -19.93 9.77 -46.29
N HIS A 6 -20.92 9.47 -45.43
CA HIS A 6 -21.15 10.16 -44.17
C HIS A 6 -19.91 10.03 -43.29
N GLY A 7 -19.22 11.15 -43.05
CA GLY A 7 -18.22 11.26 -42.00
C GLY A 7 -18.91 11.24 -40.64
N PHE A 8 -18.46 10.34 -39.77
CA PHE A 8 -18.93 10.15 -38.41
C PHE A 8 -18.70 11.42 -37.57
N PRO A 9 -19.65 11.79 -36.67
CA PRO A 9 -19.51 12.98 -35.83
C PRO A 9 -18.31 12.83 -34.89
N ASP A 10 -17.61 13.95 -34.70
CA ASP A 10 -16.54 14.14 -33.74
C ASP A 10 -17.00 13.65 -32.36
N GLY A 11 -16.53 12.46 -31.99
CA GLY A 11 -16.73 11.91 -30.66
C GLY A 11 -15.73 12.61 -29.74
N ASP A 12 -16.20 13.66 -29.08
CA ASP A 12 -15.57 14.26 -27.91
C ASP A 12 -15.27 13.14 -26.91
N MET A 13 -14.04 12.64 -26.92
CA MET A 13 -13.56 11.71 -25.91
C MET A 13 -13.28 12.55 -24.67
N ASP A 14 -14.32 12.79 -23.89
CA ASP A 14 -14.19 13.29 -22.53
C ASP A 14 -13.17 12.39 -21.83
N THR A 15 -11.98 12.96 -21.63
CA THR A 15 -10.93 12.37 -20.82
C THR A 15 -11.39 12.57 -19.38
N GLU A 16 -12.32 11.71 -18.96
CA GLU A 16 -12.60 11.50 -17.55
C GLU A 16 -11.38 10.77 -16.99
N SER A 17 -10.40 11.58 -16.61
CA SER A 17 -9.30 11.19 -15.75
C SER A 17 -9.89 10.86 -14.38
N GLU A 18 -10.52 9.69 -14.25
CA GLU A 18 -10.86 9.11 -12.96
C GLU A 18 -9.56 8.66 -12.28
N GLU A 19 -8.98 9.63 -11.59
CA GLU A 19 -8.30 9.54 -10.30
C GLU A 19 -7.80 8.13 -9.93
N MET A 20 -6.59 7.81 -10.40
CA MET A 20 -5.78 6.73 -9.86
C MET A 20 -5.44 7.08 -8.41
N THR A 21 -6.27 6.59 -7.48
CA THR A 21 -6.13 6.72 -6.03
C THR A 21 -4.67 6.59 -5.59
N THR A 22 -4.09 7.71 -5.20
CA THR A 22 -2.77 7.83 -4.61
C THR A 22 -2.79 7.25 -3.20
N ALA A 23 -2.72 5.93 -3.07
CA ALA A 23 -2.72 5.20 -1.80
C ALA A 23 -1.42 5.33 -0.97
N ASN A 24 -0.72 6.47 -1.05
CA ASN A 24 0.58 6.66 -0.37
C ASN A 24 0.84 8.09 0.15
N HIS A 25 -0.18 8.95 0.26
CA HIS A 25 0.02 10.35 0.71
C HIS A 25 -0.78 10.73 1.98
N GLU A 26 -1.00 9.82 2.92
CA GLU A 26 -1.81 10.11 4.13
C GLU A 26 -1.23 9.49 5.42
N ALA A 27 0.10 9.39 5.54
CA ALA A 27 0.70 9.00 6.83
C ALA A 27 0.87 10.19 7.79
N GLU A 28 0.86 11.43 7.30
CA GLU A 28 1.18 12.62 8.09
C GLU A 28 -0.03 13.48 8.47
N ASP A 29 -1.21 13.31 7.83
CA ASP A 29 -2.43 14.08 8.10
C ASP A 29 -3.48 13.31 8.95
N ALA A 30 -3.16 12.09 9.36
CA ALA A 30 -4.05 11.23 10.17
C ALA A 30 -4.03 11.56 11.68
N GLN A 31 -3.46 12.70 12.09
CA GLN A 31 -3.26 13.03 13.51
C GLN A 31 -4.53 13.61 14.19
N ASP A 32 -5.53 14.07 13.43
CA ASP A 32 -6.73 14.76 13.96
C ASP A 32 -8.06 14.00 13.76
N GLN A 33 -8.03 12.79 13.20
CA GLN A 33 -9.21 11.91 13.19
C GLN A 33 -9.13 10.95 14.37
N GLU A 34 -10.23 10.77 15.11
CA GLU A 34 -10.35 9.73 16.13
C GLU A 34 -10.03 8.37 15.50
N CYS A 35 -8.80 7.89 15.71
CA CYS A 35 -8.37 6.61 15.18
C CYS A 35 -9.34 5.52 15.64
N PHE A 36 -9.76 4.65 14.73
CA PHE A 36 -10.69 3.56 15.04
C PHE A 36 -10.15 2.70 16.20
N ASP A 37 -10.76 2.84 17.38
CA ASP A 37 -10.45 2.00 18.55
C ASP A 37 -11.53 0.92 18.70
N PRO A 38 -11.22 -0.35 18.37
CA PRO A 38 -12.16 -1.48 18.49
C PRO A 38 -12.75 -1.64 19.89
N ARG A 39 -12.18 -1.03 20.93
CA ARG A 39 -12.70 -1.11 22.31
C ARG A 39 -13.87 -0.17 22.56
N THR A 40 -13.97 0.93 21.82
CA THR A 40 -15.01 1.95 22.01
C THR A 40 -16.11 1.86 20.96
N CYS A 41 -15.80 1.38 19.75
CA CYS A 41 -16.75 1.36 18.62
C CYS A 41 -17.35 -0.02 18.32
N CYS A 42 -16.82 -1.11 18.88
CA CYS A 42 -17.26 -2.47 18.54
C CYS A 42 -17.90 -3.22 19.70
N ASP A 43 -18.86 -4.07 19.37
CA ASP A 43 -19.41 -5.06 20.30
C ASP A 43 -18.47 -6.27 20.51
N GLU A 44 -18.82 -7.16 21.44
CA GLU A 44 -17.97 -8.32 21.77
C GLU A 44 -17.72 -9.24 20.58
N ARG A 45 -18.73 -9.44 19.72
CA ARG A 45 -18.61 -10.34 18.57
C ARG A 45 -17.68 -9.75 17.52
N GLU A 46 -17.82 -8.46 17.26
CA GLU A 46 -16.97 -7.72 16.33
C GLU A 46 -15.52 -7.70 16.81
N ARG A 47 -15.28 -7.47 18.11
CA ARG A 47 -13.93 -7.53 18.69
C ARG A 47 -13.26 -8.88 18.48
N LEU A 48 -13.98 -9.98 18.75
CA LEU A 48 -13.47 -11.33 18.52
C LEU A 48 -13.17 -11.60 17.04
N MET A 49 -14.03 -11.12 16.14
CA MET A 49 -13.82 -11.25 14.70
C MET A 49 -12.57 -10.47 14.25
N ILE A 50 -12.38 -9.25 14.73
CA ILE A 50 -11.20 -8.44 14.45
C ILE A 50 -9.94 -9.11 14.98
N GLU A 51 -9.98 -9.66 16.19
CA GLU A 51 -8.85 -10.40 16.77
C GLU A 51 -8.47 -11.62 15.93
N ALA A 52 -9.45 -12.42 15.53
CA ALA A 52 -9.23 -13.57 14.64
C ALA A 52 -8.63 -13.15 13.29
N MET A 53 -9.14 -12.07 12.69
CA MET A 53 -8.60 -11.52 11.44
C MET A 53 -7.17 -11.02 11.61
N ARG A 54 -6.87 -10.33 12.72
CA ARG A 54 -5.50 -9.86 13.02
C ARG A 54 -4.54 -11.03 13.16
N ALA A 55 -4.92 -12.09 13.86
CA ALA A 55 -4.08 -13.28 14.00
C ALA A 55 -3.77 -13.94 12.64
N TYR A 56 -4.73 -13.94 11.72
CA TYR A 56 -4.56 -14.48 10.38
C TYR A 56 -3.71 -13.57 9.47
N LEU A 57 -3.98 -12.27 9.46
CA LEU A 57 -3.36 -11.31 8.55
C LEU A 57 -2.00 -10.80 9.02
N ARG A 58 -1.74 -10.81 10.33
CA ARG A 58 -0.52 -10.28 10.96
C ARG A 58 0.17 -11.40 11.75
N PRO A 59 0.78 -12.37 11.06
CA PRO A 59 1.47 -13.46 11.74
C PRO A 59 2.61 -12.91 12.61
N GLN A 60 2.83 -13.53 13.78
CA GLN A 60 3.88 -13.10 14.71
C GLN A 60 5.29 -13.22 14.12
N GLN A 61 5.47 -14.14 13.18
CA GLN A 61 6.72 -14.36 12.48
C GLN A 61 6.46 -14.32 10.97
N ALA A 62 7.41 -13.74 10.24
CA ALA A 62 7.35 -13.76 8.79
C ALA A 62 7.54 -15.20 8.27
N PRO A 63 6.89 -15.57 7.14
CA PRO A 63 7.07 -16.89 6.55
C PRO A 63 8.48 -17.08 5.99
N GLU A 64 8.99 -18.31 6.02
CA GLU A 64 10.36 -18.64 5.60
C GLU A 64 10.65 -18.24 4.14
N CYS A 65 9.68 -18.46 3.25
CA CYS A 65 9.80 -18.09 1.84
C CYS A 65 10.04 -16.59 1.63
N LEU A 66 9.59 -15.72 2.54
CA LEU A 66 9.87 -14.29 2.46
C LEU A 66 11.35 -14.01 2.76
N TYR A 67 11.94 -14.68 3.74
CA TYR A 67 13.37 -14.53 4.03
C TYR A 67 14.24 -15.03 2.87
N GLU A 68 13.88 -16.15 2.26
CA GLU A 68 14.59 -16.68 1.09
C GLU A 68 14.55 -15.70 -0.08
N ARG A 69 13.37 -15.18 -0.41
CA ARG A 69 13.21 -14.16 -1.46
C ARG A 69 14.02 -12.90 -1.16
N LEU A 70 13.99 -12.42 0.08
CA LEU A 70 14.77 -11.26 0.49
C LEU A 70 16.28 -11.50 0.32
N ARG A 71 16.78 -12.68 0.72
CA ARG A 71 18.20 -13.03 0.53
C ARG A 71 18.58 -13.00 -0.94
N VAL A 72 17.82 -13.69 -1.81
CA VAL A 72 18.09 -13.72 -3.25
C VAL A 72 18.11 -12.31 -3.84
N THR A 73 17.08 -11.50 -3.54
CA THR A 73 16.99 -10.12 -4.03
C THR A 73 18.16 -9.26 -3.52
N LEU A 74 18.51 -9.37 -2.24
CA LEU A 74 19.62 -8.59 -1.67
C LEU A 74 20.96 -9.04 -2.26
N ASP A 75 21.17 -10.34 -2.47
CA ASP A 75 22.39 -10.87 -3.07
C ASP A 75 22.54 -10.43 -4.54
N GLU A 76 21.45 -10.42 -5.32
CA GLU A 76 21.42 -9.88 -6.69
C GLU A 76 21.69 -8.38 -6.74
N CYS A 77 21.13 -7.59 -5.81
CA CYS A 77 21.35 -6.15 -5.76
C CYS A 77 22.75 -5.78 -5.24
N CYS A 78 23.32 -6.57 -4.33
CA CYS A 78 24.58 -6.25 -3.64
C CYS A 78 25.80 -6.96 -4.25
N GLY A 79 25.61 -7.93 -5.15
CA GLY A 79 26.68 -8.77 -5.71
C GLY A 79 27.80 -8.03 -6.45
N SER A 80 27.64 -6.73 -6.75
CA SER A 80 28.67 -5.89 -7.39
C SER A 80 28.83 -4.48 -6.82
N ALA A 81 28.11 -4.09 -5.77
CA ALA A 81 28.15 -2.71 -5.25
C ALA A 81 28.38 -2.70 -3.73
N ILE A 82 29.39 -1.94 -3.29
CA ILE A 82 29.57 -1.59 -1.88
C ILE A 82 28.41 -0.66 -1.50
N ILE A 83 27.35 -1.22 -0.90
CA ILE A 83 26.23 -0.41 -0.41
C ILE A 83 26.62 0.17 0.96
N HIS A 84 26.87 1.49 1.00
CA HIS A 84 27.09 2.23 2.24
C HIS A 84 25.74 2.38 2.95
N HIS A 85 25.42 1.46 3.85
CA HIS A 85 24.20 1.55 4.66
C HIS A 85 24.39 2.62 5.74
N THR A 86 23.59 3.68 5.71
CA THR A 86 23.54 4.67 6.79
C THR A 86 22.66 4.12 7.91
N VAL A 87 23.25 3.72 9.03
CA VAL A 87 22.50 3.30 10.22
C VAL A 87 21.88 4.52 10.88
N ILE A 88 20.56 4.71 10.71
CA ILE A 88 19.81 5.71 11.48
C ILE A 88 19.65 5.16 12.89
N ARG A 89 20.49 5.63 13.82
CA ARG A 89 20.26 5.39 15.24
C ARG A 89 19.16 6.34 15.71
N ARG A 90 18.11 5.80 16.31
CA ARG A 90 17.23 6.62 17.14
C ARG A 90 18.09 7.14 18.29
N HIS A 91 18.14 8.45 18.39
CA HIS A 91 18.77 9.16 19.48
C HIS A 91 17.81 9.02 20.66
N ASP A 92 17.93 7.94 21.43
CA ASP A 92 17.27 7.81 22.71
C ASP A 92 18.00 8.73 23.70
N ASP A 93 17.53 9.97 23.85
CA ASP A 93 17.99 10.83 24.94
C ASP A 93 16.84 11.62 25.58
N ALA A 94 16.79 11.42 26.91
CA ALA A 94 16.26 12.25 28.00
C ALA A 94 14.73 12.32 28.22
#